data_AF-A0A9Q8FND5-F1
#
_entry.id   AF-A0A9Q8FND5-F1
#
_cell.length_a   1.000
_cell.length_b   1.000
_cell.length_c   1.000
_cell.angle_alpha   90.00
_cell.angle_beta   90.00
_cell.angle_gamma   90.00
#
_symmetry.space_group_name_H-M   'P 1'
#
loop_
_entity.id
_entity.type
_entity.pdbx_description
1 polymer ?
#
loop_
_entity_poly.entity_id
_entity_poly.type
_entity_poly.pdbx_seq_one_letter_code
_entity_poly.pdbx_strand_id
1 'polypeptide(L)'
;KLYDKLGPGRPIFIGLCLQLIGIVWLPLEALSAAPVIVLIGYAFIMLGTGFSMGNIMTSGQAQLHQEQTTAGNAIFNTLQQFAGALGTAVVSLIMALAQAGSTSAHNTAIGSQHAFGFLLLLTLVGDVAIFFGLRRRRGETTGK
;
A
#
# COMPACT_ATOMS: atom_id res chain seq x y z
N LYS A 1 -0.78 22.84 6.36
CA LYS A 1 -1.05 23.36 7.72
C LYS A 1 -1.05 22.29 8.83
N LEU A 2 -1.38 21.00 8.58
CA LEU A 2 -1.04 19.90 9.53
C LEU A 2 0.45 19.50 9.43
N TYR A 3 1.04 19.73 8.26
CA TYR A 3 2.47 19.58 7.94
C TYR A 3 3.41 20.36 8.86
N ASP A 4 3.04 21.59 9.21
CA ASP A 4 3.94 22.58 9.83
C ASP A 4 4.11 22.39 11.34
N LYS A 5 3.34 21.50 11.98
CA LYS A 5 3.34 21.33 13.46
C LYS A 5 3.77 19.95 13.96
N LEU A 6 3.79 18.92 13.12
CA LEU A 6 3.94 17.52 13.58
C LEU A 6 5.11 16.75 12.97
N GLY A 7 5.78 17.30 11.95
CA GLY A 7 6.79 16.61 11.16
C GLY A 7 6.17 15.55 10.22
N PRO A 8 6.80 15.26 9.06
CA PRO A 8 6.23 14.40 8.02
C PRO A 8 5.98 12.95 8.48
N GLY A 9 6.65 12.49 9.53
CA GLY A 9 6.55 11.10 9.99
C GLY A 9 5.21 10.71 10.64
N ARG A 10 4.51 11.65 11.29
CA ARG A 10 3.25 11.36 11.99
C ARG A 10 2.08 11.01 11.07
N PRO A 11 1.75 11.78 10.02
CA PRO A 11 0.67 11.42 9.10
C PRO A 11 0.99 10.16 8.30
N ILE A 12 2.27 9.92 7.97
CA ILE A 12 2.70 8.66 7.34
C ILE A 12 2.37 7.49 8.25
N PHE A 13 2.82 7.52 9.51
CA PHE A 13 2.59 6.43 10.45
C PHE A 13 1.10 6.13 10.69
N ILE A 14 0.26 7.17 10.85
CA ILE A 14 -1.19 7.00 10.97
C ILE A 14 -1.76 6.33 9.73
N GLY A 15 -1.32 6.77 8.54
CA GLY A 15 -1.75 6.17 7.28
C GLY A 15 -1.37 4.70 7.15
N LEU A 16 -0.12 4.34 7.50
CA LEU A 16 0.35 2.95 7.50
C LEU A 16 -0.48 2.07 8.45
N CYS A 17 -0.75 2.54 9.68
CA CYS A 17 -1.57 1.79 10.63
C CYS A 17 -3.00 1.55 10.11
N LEU A 18 -3.65 2.59 9.56
CA LEU A 18 -5.00 2.47 9.00
C LEU A 18 -5.02 1.49 7.81
N GLN A 19 -4.02 1.59 6.93
CA GLN A 19 -3.88 0.69 5.80
C GLN A 19 -3.69 -0.76 6.24
N LEU A 20 -2.82 -1.01 7.23
CA LEU A 20 -2.59 -2.34 7.80
C LEU A 20 -3.86 -2.95 8.40
N ILE A 21 -4.67 -2.15 9.12
CA ILE A 21 -5.96 -2.63 9.65
C ILE A 21 -6.84 -3.15 8.50
N GLY A 22 -7.00 -2.37 7.43
CA GLY A 22 -7.82 -2.76 6.29
C GLY A 22 -7.29 -3.99 5.55
N ILE A 23 -5.98 -4.06 5.29
CA ILE A 23 -5.40 -5.17 4.51
C ILE A 23 -5.26 -6.47 5.31
N VAL A 24 -5.18 -6.41 6.65
CA VAL A 24 -5.25 -7.60 7.53
C VAL A 24 -6.69 -8.09 7.65
N TRP A 25 -7.66 -7.17 7.69
CA TRP A 25 -9.08 -7.50 7.81
C TRP A 25 -9.61 -8.29 6.59
N LEU A 26 -9.28 -7.87 5.37
CA LEU A 26 -9.80 -8.47 4.14
C LEU A 26 -9.55 -9.99 3.97
N PRO A 27 -8.33 -10.54 4.18
CA PRO A 27 -8.12 -11.99 4.06
C PRO A 27 -8.78 -12.78 5.18
N LEU A 28 -8.98 -12.20 6.38
CA LEU A 28 -9.69 -12.88 7.48
C LEU A 28 -11.17 -13.06 7.17
N GLU A 29 -11.77 -12.05 6.53
CA GLU A 29 -13.19 -12.01 6.23
C GLU A 29 -13.55 -12.45 4.80
N ALA A 30 -12.57 -12.81 3.98
CA ALA A 30 -12.77 -13.14 2.57
C ALA A 30 -13.79 -14.26 2.35
N LEU A 31 -13.85 -15.24 3.25
CA LEU A 31 -14.77 -16.39 3.18
C LEU A 31 -16.22 -16.02 3.50
N SER A 32 -16.47 -14.92 4.22
CA SER A 32 -17.83 -14.42 4.47
C SER A 32 -18.53 -13.98 3.17
N ALA A 33 -17.73 -13.59 2.16
CA ALA A 33 -18.18 -13.00 0.89
C ALA A 33 -19.16 -11.83 1.05
N ALA A 34 -19.20 -11.19 2.22
CA ALA A 34 -20.15 -10.12 2.52
C ALA A 34 -19.66 -8.78 1.93
N PRO A 35 -20.41 -8.16 1.01
CA PRO A 35 -19.97 -6.94 0.32
C PRO A 35 -19.65 -5.77 1.27
N VAL A 36 -20.43 -5.63 2.34
CA VAL A 36 -20.24 -4.58 3.35
C VAL A 36 -18.91 -4.74 4.08
N ILE A 37 -18.50 -5.97 4.37
CA ILE A 37 -17.25 -6.27 5.09
C ILE A 37 -16.05 -5.93 4.20
N VAL A 38 -16.13 -6.25 2.91
CA VAL A 38 -15.12 -5.88 1.91
C VAL A 38 -15.02 -4.35 1.77
N LEU A 39 -16.16 -3.66 1.71
CA LEU A 39 -16.20 -2.19 1.62
C LEU A 39 -15.51 -1.52 2.81
N ILE A 40 -15.73 -2.01 4.02
CA ILE A 40 -15.10 -1.47 5.24
C ILE A 40 -13.58 -1.65 5.16
N GLY A 41 -13.09 -2.85 4.84
CA GLY A 41 -11.66 -3.11 4.69
C GLY A 41 -11.01 -2.23 3.61
N TYR A 42 -11.68 -2.09 2.47
CA TYR A 42 -11.24 -1.21 1.39
C TYR A 42 -11.21 0.28 1.80
N ALA A 43 -12.20 0.74 2.58
CA ALA A 43 -12.22 2.11 3.10
C ALA A 43 -11.02 2.39 4.01
N PHE A 44 -10.64 1.45 4.89
CA PHE A 44 -9.44 1.57 5.71
C PHE A 44 -8.16 1.67 4.87
N ILE A 45 -8.03 0.85 3.82
CA ILE A 45 -6.89 0.89 2.90
C ILE A 45 -6.81 2.26 2.21
N MET A 46 -7.93 2.74 1.66
CA MET A 46 -7.98 4.01 0.93
C MET A 46 -7.75 5.23 1.83
N LEU A 47 -8.31 5.22 3.03
CA LEU A 47 -8.03 6.26 4.04
C LEU A 47 -6.55 6.26 4.42
N GLY A 48 -5.99 5.09 4.75
CA GLY A 48 -4.58 4.95 5.11
C GLY A 48 -3.65 5.48 4.01
N THR A 49 -3.91 5.08 2.77
CA THR A 49 -3.19 5.56 1.57
C THR A 49 -3.30 7.08 1.41
N GLY A 50 -4.49 7.66 1.63
CA GLY A 50 -4.70 9.10 1.56
C GLY A 50 -3.89 9.90 2.59
N PHE A 51 -3.72 9.37 3.81
CA PHE A 51 -2.90 9.99 4.86
C PHE A 51 -1.39 9.83 4.62
N SER A 52 -0.95 8.71 4.02
CA SER A 52 0.48 8.39 3.86
C SER A 52 1.07 8.85 2.53
N MET A 53 0.40 8.59 1.40
CA MET A 53 1.02 8.61 0.07
C MET A 53 1.56 9.98 -0.33
N GLY A 54 0.79 11.05 -0.10
CA GLY A 54 1.25 12.42 -0.40
C GLY A 54 2.54 12.79 0.33
N ASN A 55 2.63 12.43 1.62
CA ASN A 55 3.81 12.68 2.43
C ASN A 55 5.02 11.84 2.00
N ILE A 56 4.80 10.58 1.61
CA ILE A 56 5.85 9.68 1.10
C ILE A 56 6.44 10.25 -0.19
N MET A 57 5.58 10.66 -1.14
CA MET A 57 6.02 11.23 -2.42
C MET A 57 6.82 12.51 -2.22
N THR A 58 6.31 13.47 -1.45
CA THR A 58 7.03 14.71 -1.13
C THR A 58 8.35 14.42 -0.43
N SER A 59 8.37 13.48 0.52
CA SER A 59 9.59 13.08 1.21
C SER A 59 10.62 12.47 0.27
N GLY A 60 10.19 11.67 -0.70
CA GLY A 60 11.05 11.05 -1.71
C GLY A 60 11.66 12.07 -2.66
N GLN A 61 10.85 12.98 -3.20
CA GLN A 61 11.28 14.04 -4.12
C GLN A 61 12.21 15.06 -3.46
N ALA A 62 12.05 15.34 -2.16
CA ALA A 62 12.92 16.25 -1.42
C ALA A 62 14.39 15.78 -1.33
N GLN A 63 14.71 14.59 -1.83
CA GLN A 63 16.08 14.05 -1.93
C GLN A 63 16.73 14.32 -3.30
N LEU A 64 15.97 14.82 -4.27
CA LEU A 64 16.47 15.13 -5.61
C LEU A 64 16.86 16.60 -5.71
N HIS A 65 17.91 16.89 -6.48
CA HIS A 65 18.19 18.26 -6.89
C HIS A 65 17.07 18.77 -7.82
N GLN A 66 16.87 20.09 -7.86
CA GLN A 66 15.78 20.70 -8.63
C GLN A 66 15.77 20.24 -10.11
N GLU A 67 16.94 20.13 -10.73
CA GLU A 67 17.13 19.67 -12.11
C GLU A 67 16.72 18.21 -12.33
N GLN A 68 16.77 17.38 -11.28
CA GLN A 68 16.45 15.95 -11.34
C GLN A 68 14.97 15.66 -11.04
N THR A 69 14.21 16.62 -10.52
CA THR A 69 12.81 16.41 -10.08
C THR A 69 11.90 15.94 -11.21
N THR A 70 12.03 16.51 -12.42
CA THR A 70 11.25 16.11 -13.60
C THR A 70 11.52 14.66 -13.99
N ALA A 71 12.79 14.27 -14.08
CA ALA A 71 13.19 12.90 -14.40
C ALA A 71 12.78 11.92 -13.30
N GLY A 72 12.94 12.30 -12.03
CA GLY A 72 12.51 11.50 -10.89
C GLY A 72 11.00 11.25 -10.88
N ASN A 73 10.19 12.25 -11.24
CA ASN A 73 8.74 12.10 -11.35
C ASN A 73 8.34 11.18 -12.50
N ALA A 74 9.02 11.26 -13.64
CA ALA A 74 8.80 10.35 -14.76
C ALA A 74 9.06 8.89 -14.33
N ILE A 75 10.22 8.63 -13.70
CA ILE A 75 10.57 7.30 -13.19
C ILE A 75 9.52 6.82 -12.18
N PHE A 76 9.11 7.66 -11.23
CA PHE A 76 8.13 7.30 -10.21
C PHE A 76 6.77 6.92 -10.82
N ASN A 77 6.30 7.71 -11.79
CA ASN A 77 5.05 7.41 -12.50
C ASN A 77 5.14 6.12 -13.33
N THR A 78 6.25 5.90 -14.04
CA THR A 78 6.49 4.67 -14.80
C THR A 78 6.52 3.45 -13.88
N LEU A 79 7.23 3.52 -12.75
CA LEU A 79 7.27 2.45 -11.76
C LEU A 79 5.90 2.18 -11.14
N GLN A 80 5.12 3.22 -10.84
CA GLN A 80 3.75 3.04 -10.32
C GLN A 80 2.84 2.36 -11.34
N GLN A 81 2.84 2.80 -12.60
CA GLN A 81 2.01 2.20 -13.65
C GLN A 81 2.42 0.75 -13.89
N PHE A 82 3.73 0.48 -13.96
CA PHE A 82 4.24 -0.88 -14.09
C PHE A 82 3.84 -1.75 -12.89
N ALA A 83 4.04 -1.27 -11.66
CA ALA A 83 3.67 -1.99 -10.45
C ALA A 83 2.15 -2.25 -10.37
N GLY A 84 1.32 -1.27 -10.78
CA GLY A 84 -0.13 -1.43 -10.84
C GLY A 84 -0.57 -2.50 -11.85
N ALA A 85 0.03 -2.50 -13.04
CA ALA A 85 -0.24 -3.50 -14.07
C ALA A 85 0.21 -4.91 -13.62
N LEU A 86 1.44 -5.01 -13.10
CA LEU A 86 2.00 -6.27 -12.60
C LEU A 86 1.18 -6.84 -11.44
N GLY A 87 0.83 -6.01 -10.45
CA GLY A 87 0.02 -6.42 -9.31
C GLY A 87 -1.34 -6.95 -9.74
N THR A 88 -2.00 -6.26 -10.68
CA THR A 88 -3.29 -6.71 -11.24
C THR A 88 -3.14 -8.05 -11.96
N ALA A 89 -2.07 -8.24 -12.74
CA ALA A 89 -1.82 -9.50 -13.45
C ALA A 89 -1.62 -10.67 -12.47
N VAL A 90 -0.83 -10.48 -11.41
CA VAL A 90 -0.59 -11.50 -10.39
C VAL A 90 -1.87 -11.84 -9.62
N VAL A 91 -2.63 -10.83 -9.19
CA VAL A 91 -3.92 -11.05 -8.50
C VAL A 91 -4.91 -11.79 -9.41
N SER A 92 -4.97 -11.42 -10.69
CA SER A 92 -5.81 -12.11 -11.68
C SER A 92 -5.41 -13.56 -11.87
N LEU A 93 -4.11 -13.85 -11.89
CA LEU A 93 -3.60 -15.22 -11.94
C LEU A 93 -4.00 -16.02 -10.69
N ILE A 94 -3.87 -15.44 -9.50
CA ILE A 94 -4.30 -16.08 -8.25
C ILE A 94 -5.80 -16.41 -8.30
N MET A 95 -6.64 -15.47 -8.79
CA MET A 95 -8.08 -15.72 -8.99
C MET A 95 -8.34 -16.87 -9.96
N ALA A 96 -7.67 -16.85 -11.11
CA ALA A 96 -7.85 -17.85 -12.15
C ALA A 96 -7.48 -19.26 -11.67
N LEU A 97 -6.39 -19.38 -10.91
CA LEU A 97 -5.96 -20.66 -10.32
C LEU A 97 -6.95 -21.17 -9.27
N ALA A 98 -7.49 -20.30 -8.42
CA ALA A 98 -8.48 -20.69 -7.42
C ALA A 98 -9.81 -21.15 -8.02
N GLN A 99 -10.16 -20.63 -9.20
CA GLN A 99 -11.37 -20.99 -9.94
C GLN A 99 -11.12 -22.06 -11.01
N ALA A 100 -9.92 -22.65 -11.05
CA ALA A 100 -9.58 -23.71 -12.00
C ALA A 100 -10.47 -24.94 -11.75
N GLY A 101 -11.32 -25.27 -12.71
CA GLY A 101 -12.23 -26.42 -12.67
C GLY A 101 -13.64 -26.14 -12.16
N SER A 102 -13.88 -25.07 -11.40
CA SER A 102 -15.24 -24.63 -11.03
C SER A 102 -15.29 -23.19 -10.52
N THR A 103 -16.22 -22.40 -11.06
CA THR A 103 -16.46 -20.98 -10.71
C THR A 103 -17.56 -20.86 -9.65
N SER A 104 -17.36 -21.50 -8.51
CA SER A 104 -18.29 -21.40 -7.38
C SER A 104 -17.97 -20.19 -6.49
N ALA A 105 -18.99 -19.61 -5.83
CA ALA A 105 -18.80 -18.49 -4.90
C ALA A 105 -17.74 -18.80 -3.82
N HIS A 106 -17.70 -20.04 -3.34
CA HIS A 106 -16.70 -20.51 -2.40
C HIS A 106 -15.26 -20.48 -2.96
N ASN A 107 -15.05 -20.93 -4.19
CA ASN A 107 -13.72 -20.92 -4.84
C ASN A 107 -13.24 -19.49 -5.09
N THR A 108 -14.16 -18.58 -5.48
CA THR A 108 -13.87 -17.15 -5.60
C THR A 108 -13.48 -16.53 -4.26
N ALA A 109 -14.14 -16.93 -3.16
CA ALA A 109 -13.81 -16.46 -1.82
C ALA A 109 -12.43 -16.94 -1.35
N ILE A 110 -12.09 -18.22 -1.57
CA ILE A 110 -10.74 -18.77 -1.32
C ILE A 110 -9.70 -18.03 -2.15
N GLY A 111 -9.97 -17.84 -3.45
CA GLY A 111 -9.09 -17.06 -4.32
C GLY A 111 -8.86 -15.67 -3.73
N SER A 112 -9.93 -14.96 -3.40
CA SER A 112 -9.90 -13.61 -2.84
C SER A 112 -9.05 -13.56 -1.56
N GLN A 113 -9.21 -14.56 -0.69
CA GLN A 113 -8.40 -14.71 0.52
C GLN A 113 -6.89 -14.78 0.20
N HIS A 114 -6.49 -15.62 -0.77
CA HIS A 114 -5.10 -15.73 -1.20
C HIS A 114 -4.57 -14.44 -1.84
N ALA A 115 -5.38 -13.78 -2.68
CA ALA A 115 -4.99 -12.51 -3.29
C ALA A 115 -4.80 -11.40 -2.25
N PHE A 116 -5.71 -11.29 -1.28
CA PHE A 116 -5.55 -10.33 -0.18
C PHE A 116 -4.36 -10.68 0.71
N GLY A 117 -4.09 -11.97 0.96
CA GLY A 117 -2.89 -12.41 1.67
C GLY A 117 -1.58 -12.04 0.95
N PHE A 118 -1.56 -12.17 -0.39
CA PHE A 118 -0.43 -11.73 -1.20
C PHE A 118 -0.24 -10.20 -1.14
N LEU A 119 -1.31 -9.42 -1.26
CA LEU A 119 -1.26 -7.96 -1.13
C LEU A 119 -0.86 -7.50 0.28
N LEU A 120 -1.27 -8.23 1.32
CA LEU A 120 -0.84 -8.01 2.70
C LEU A 120 0.68 -8.18 2.83
N LEU A 121 1.24 -9.25 2.27
CA LEU A 121 2.68 -9.47 2.27
C LEU A 121 3.43 -8.31 1.60
N LEU A 122 2.98 -7.89 0.41
CA LEU A 122 3.60 -6.74 -0.29
C LEU A 122 3.49 -5.45 0.51
N THR A 123 2.34 -5.20 1.15
CA THR A 123 2.12 -4.03 2.00
C THR A 123 3.07 -4.04 3.19
N LEU A 124 3.23 -5.17 3.88
CA LEU A 124 4.16 -5.30 5.01
C LEU A 124 5.61 -5.01 4.59
N VAL A 125 6.04 -5.52 3.43
CA VAL A 125 7.39 -5.23 2.90
C VAL A 125 7.56 -3.74 2.62
N GLY A 126 6.55 -3.11 2.00
CA GLY A 126 6.54 -1.67 1.73
C GLY A 126 6.61 -0.83 3.00
N ASP A 127 5.78 -1.14 4.00
CA ASP A 127 5.71 -0.43 5.27
C ASP A 127 7.02 -0.53 6.05
N VAL A 128 7.65 -1.71 6.05
CA VAL A 128 8.97 -1.94 6.65
C VAL A 128 10.03 -1.10 5.94
N ALA A 129 10.03 -1.07 4.60
CA ALA A 129 10.97 -0.25 3.83
C ALA A 129 10.80 1.25 4.12
N ILE A 130 9.55 1.74 4.18
CA ILE A 130 9.24 3.12 4.54
C ILE A 130 9.71 3.42 5.96
N PHE A 131 9.43 2.53 6.92
CA PHE A 131 9.82 2.69 8.31
C PHE A 131 11.35 2.81 8.48
N PHE A 132 12.12 1.94 7.82
CA PHE A 132 13.58 2.02 7.83
C PHE A 132 14.10 3.28 7.13
N GLY A 133 13.52 3.67 5.99
CA GLY A 133 13.88 4.89 5.27
C GLY A 133 13.64 6.15 6.11
N LEU A 134 12.50 6.23 6.79
CA LEU A 134 12.18 7.35 7.70
C LEU A 134 13.10 7.38 8.92
N ARG A 135 13.45 6.21 9.49
CA ARG A 135 14.38 6.13 10.62
C ARG A 135 15.78 6.61 10.26
N ARG A 136 16.30 6.24 9.09
CA ARG A 136 17.63 6.71 8.61
C ARG A 136 17.68 8.24 8.53
N ARG A 137 16.66 8.88 7.94
CA ARG A 137 16.60 10.36 7.82
C ARG A 137 16.58 11.09 9.17
N ARG A 138 15.89 10.53 10.18
CA ARG A 138 15.81 11.13 11.51
C ARG A 138 17.16 11.09 12.24
N GLY A 139 18.00 10.07 11.97
CA GLY A 139 19.37 9.99 12.47
C GLY A 139 20.28 11.07 11.86
N GLU A 140 20.18 11.31 10.56
CA GLU A 140 21.01 12.31 9.84
C GLU A 140 20.70 13.76 10.24
N THR A 141 19.47 14.05 10.64
CA THR A 141 19.04 15.40 11.09
C THR A 141 19.37 15.69 12.55
N THR A 142 19.63 14.67 13.38
CA THR A 142 20.00 14.85 14.79
C THR A 142 21.52 14.92 14.99
N GLY A 143 22.30 14.55 13.96
CA GLY A 143 23.77 14.61 13.97
C GLY A 143 24.38 15.88 13.35
N LYS A 144 23.56 16.88 13.01
CA LYS A 144 23.96 18.23 12.59
C LYS A 144 23.59 19.22 13.69
#